data_AF-U6GM80-F1
#
_entry.id   AF-U6GM80-F1
#
_cell.length_a   1.000
_cell.length_b   1.000
_cell.length_c   1.000
_cell.angle_alpha   90.00
_cell.angle_beta   90.00
_cell.angle_gamma   90.00
#
_symmetry.space_group_name_H-M   'P 1'
#
loop_
_entity.id
_entity.type
_entity.pdbx_description
1 polymer ?
#
loop_
_entity_poly.entity_id
_entity_poly.type
_entity_poly.pdbx_seq_one_letter_code
_entity_poly.pdbx_strand_id
1 'polypeptide(L)'
;MGIPRGITLIVGGGFHGKSTMLEALQVGVYNKIPGDGREFVITEPNAVKIRAEDEEVSEGNELLYGQKTDESSLQWILVHQAANIMEALEFGATALLIDEDTCATNFMIRDSRMQALVAKEKEPITPFLFRVKRLYTELGISTVMVIGGSGDFFEVADVVLQFDKYEAFNVTKQAKEIIHQFANNSAGTFQLQTPLSHANVPFGAVRQRAVVEHCLRPNGKVKVGGTRSISYGTSTIDVSGVEQLIEASQTRAIACFIQQLAKNYERLRMEGKQ
;
A
#
# COMPACT_ATOMS: atom_id res chain seq x y z
N MET A 1 4.72 -6.71 22.83
CA MET A 1 4.82 -7.59 21.65
C MET A 1 5.76 -6.93 20.66
N GLY A 2 6.80 -7.62 20.17
CA GLY A 2 7.68 -7.10 19.12
C GLY A 2 7.36 -7.79 17.78
N ILE A 3 7.14 -7.01 16.72
CA ILE A 3 6.94 -7.53 15.37
C ILE A 3 8.30 -7.52 14.67
N PRO A 4 8.86 -8.68 14.27
CA PRO A 4 10.17 -8.72 13.61
C PRO A 4 10.07 -8.20 12.17
N ARG A 5 11.22 -7.85 11.59
CA ARG A 5 11.33 -7.57 10.15
C ARG A 5 10.93 -8.81 9.33
N GLY A 6 10.32 -8.59 8.18
CA GLY A 6 9.77 -9.63 7.32
C GLY A 6 8.30 -9.42 7.02
N ILE A 7 7.59 -10.52 6.77
CA ILE A 7 6.16 -10.52 6.46
C ILE A 7 5.39 -11.03 7.67
N THR A 8 4.62 -10.14 8.30
CA THR A 8 3.75 -10.47 9.43
C THR A 8 2.28 -10.39 9.00
N LEU A 9 1.55 -11.46 9.26
CA LEU A 9 0.11 -11.51 9.04
C LEU A 9 -0.64 -11.35 10.36
N ILE A 10 -1.71 -10.56 10.35
CA ILE A 10 -2.66 -10.40 11.45
C ILE A 10 -3.98 -11.00 10.97
N VAL A 11 -4.35 -12.16 11.53
CA VAL A 11 -5.52 -12.95 11.12
C VAL A 11 -6.53 -13.10 12.24
N GLY A 12 -7.73 -13.60 11.94
CA GLY A 12 -8.79 -13.80 12.93
C GLY A 12 -10.17 -13.41 12.39
N GLY A 13 -11.22 -13.74 13.14
CA GLY A 13 -12.60 -13.42 12.77
C GLY A 13 -12.86 -11.91 12.64
N GLY A 14 -13.98 -11.55 12.02
CA GLY A 14 -14.46 -10.16 12.01
C GLY A 14 -14.69 -9.63 13.42
N PHE A 15 -14.36 -8.36 13.68
CA PHE A 15 -14.56 -7.69 14.98
C PHE A 15 -13.71 -8.21 16.16
N HIS A 16 -12.58 -8.86 15.90
CA HIS A 16 -11.64 -9.32 16.93
C HIS A 16 -10.44 -8.38 17.20
N GLY A 17 -10.42 -7.19 16.60
CA GLY A 17 -9.38 -6.17 16.85
C GLY A 17 -8.21 -6.12 15.85
N LYS A 18 -8.32 -6.80 14.71
CA LYS A 18 -7.26 -6.82 13.67
C LYS A 18 -6.95 -5.44 13.10
N SER A 19 -7.97 -4.76 12.56
CA SER A 19 -7.82 -3.42 11.97
C SER A 19 -7.44 -2.40 13.03
N THR A 20 -7.97 -2.50 14.25
CA THR A 20 -7.57 -1.66 15.39
C THR A 20 -6.06 -1.78 15.71
N MET A 21 -5.51 -2.98 15.65
CA MET A 21 -4.07 -3.19 15.82
C MET A 21 -3.27 -2.52 14.68
N LEU A 22 -3.70 -2.68 13.44
CA LEU A 22 -3.03 -2.10 12.28
C LEU A 22 -3.12 -0.56 12.28
N GLU A 23 -4.27 0.00 12.66
CA GLU A 23 -4.48 1.45 12.85
C GLU A 23 -3.54 2.01 13.93
N ALA A 24 -3.32 1.28 15.02
CA ALA A 24 -2.37 1.67 16.05
C ALA A 24 -0.93 1.69 15.53
N LEU A 25 -0.53 0.69 14.72
CA LEU A 25 0.79 0.67 14.06
C LEU A 25 0.94 1.79 13.03
N GLN A 26 -0.10 2.08 12.26
CA GLN A 26 -0.13 3.13 11.26
C GLN A 26 0.22 4.51 11.84
N VAL A 27 -0.35 4.85 13.00
CA VAL A 27 -0.01 6.10 13.69
C VAL A 27 1.20 5.96 14.61
N GLY A 28 1.80 4.78 14.74
CA GLY A 28 2.98 4.50 15.56
C GLY A 28 4.26 5.22 15.09
N VAL A 29 4.21 5.87 13.92
CA VAL A 29 5.25 6.79 13.43
C VAL A 29 5.30 8.12 14.18
N TYR A 30 4.22 8.47 14.90
CA TYR A 30 4.16 9.67 15.72
C TYR A 30 4.19 9.32 17.21
N ASN A 31 4.90 10.14 17.99
CA ASN A 31 4.76 10.13 19.44
C ASN A 31 3.31 10.45 19.83
N LYS A 32 2.88 9.92 20.98
CA LYS A 32 1.54 10.18 21.53
C LYS A 32 1.66 10.84 22.90
N ILE A 33 0.60 11.52 23.31
CA ILE A 33 0.51 12.10 24.65
C ILE A 33 0.34 10.98 25.69
N PRO A 34 0.80 11.18 26.94
CA PRO A 34 0.57 10.22 28.02
C PRO A 34 -0.93 9.96 28.23
N GLY A 35 -1.31 8.69 28.36
CA GLY A 35 -2.71 8.27 28.57
C GLY A 35 -3.54 8.09 27.30
N ASP A 36 -2.95 8.21 26.10
CA ASP A 36 -3.61 7.91 24.82
C ASP A 36 -3.94 6.40 24.66
N GLY A 37 -3.21 5.52 25.37
CA GLY A 37 -3.28 4.07 25.24
C GLY A 37 -2.35 3.49 24.17
N ARG A 38 -1.85 4.33 23.25
CA ARG A 38 -0.91 3.95 22.18
C ARG A 38 0.48 4.58 22.34
N GLU A 39 0.78 5.20 23.48
CA GLU A 39 2.06 5.88 23.74
C GLU A 39 3.30 5.01 23.64
N PHE A 40 3.14 3.68 23.74
CA PHE A 40 4.21 2.70 23.55
C PHE A 40 4.02 1.83 22.29
N VAL A 41 3.07 2.18 21.43
CA VAL A 41 2.92 1.58 20.10
C VAL A 41 3.78 2.35 19.13
N ILE A 42 4.95 1.79 18.81
CA ILE A 42 5.95 2.43 17.98
C ILE A 42 6.09 1.61 16.69
N THR A 43 6.22 2.30 15.57
CA THR A 43 6.50 1.68 14.26
C THR A 43 7.66 2.39 13.59
N GLU A 44 8.29 1.74 12.61
CA GLU A 44 9.37 2.32 11.82
C GLU A 44 8.96 3.69 11.23
N PRO A 45 9.79 4.75 11.32
CA PRO A 45 9.40 6.10 10.92
C PRO A 45 8.92 6.25 9.47
N ASN A 46 9.40 5.38 8.57
CA ASN A 46 9.04 5.36 7.15
C ASN A 46 8.04 4.24 6.83
N ALA A 47 7.26 3.76 7.81
CA ALA A 47 6.17 2.83 7.53
C ALA A 47 5.00 3.54 6.86
N VAL A 48 4.53 2.98 5.74
CA VAL A 48 3.47 3.57 4.92
C VAL A 48 2.25 2.66 4.90
N LYS A 49 1.08 3.22 5.21
CA LYS A 49 -0.21 2.57 5.00
C LYS A 49 -0.54 2.56 3.51
N ILE A 50 -0.83 1.37 2.99
CA ILE A 50 -1.26 1.15 1.62
C ILE A 50 -2.74 0.77 1.63
N ARG A 51 -3.48 1.32 0.67
CA ARG A 51 -4.88 1.00 0.40
C ARG A 51 -5.19 1.14 -1.08
N ALA A 52 -6.35 0.63 -1.46
CA ALA A 52 -6.99 1.01 -2.70
C ALA A 52 -7.56 2.43 -2.57
N GLU A 53 -7.37 3.23 -3.62
CA GLU A 53 -8.01 4.54 -3.78
C GLU A 53 -9.23 4.37 -4.66
N ASP A 54 -10.40 4.75 -4.13
CA ASP A 54 -11.65 4.76 -4.88
C ASP A 54 -11.63 5.95 -5.85
N GLU A 55 -12.18 5.75 -7.05
CA GLU A 55 -12.39 6.82 -8.01
C GLU A 55 -13.47 7.79 -7.51
N GLU A 56 -13.11 8.84 -6.81
CA GLU A 56 -13.65 10.14 -7.20
C GLU A 56 -12.68 10.73 -8.21
N VAL A 57 -13.01 10.55 -9.50
CA VAL A 57 -12.35 11.21 -10.62
C VAL A 57 -12.51 12.72 -10.41
N SER A 58 -11.60 13.32 -9.66
CA SER A 58 -11.29 14.72 -9.85
C SER A 58 -10.41 14.80 -11.10
N GLU A 59 -10.71 15.73 -11.99
CA GLU A 59 -10.01 15.99 -13.27
C GLU A 59 -8.48 16.23 -13.13
N GLY A 60 -7.92 16.11 -11.93
CA GLY A 60 -6.50 16.26 -11.61
C GLY A 60 -5.63 15.01 -11.82
N ASN A 61 -6.19 13.79 -11.87
CA ASN A 61 -5.36 12.58 -12.07
C ASN A 61 -4.93 12.39 -13.53
N GLU A 62 -5.63 12.99 -14.48
CA GLU A 62 -5.26 13.02 -15.91
C GLU A 62 -3.92 13.77 -16.14
N LEU A 63 -3.60 14.74 -15.27
CA LEU A 63 -2.38 15.56 -15.37
C LEU A 63 -1.09 14.81 -15.03
N LEU A 64 -1.17 13.68 -14.30
CA LEU A 64 0.02 12.90 -13.89
C LEU A 64 0.32 11.73 -14.82
N TYR A 65 -0.70 11.14 -15.46
CA TYR A 65 -0.55 9.89 -16.23
C TYR A 65 -0.69 10.02 -17.75
N GLY A 66 -1.11 11.19 -18.26
CA GLY A 66 -0.92 11.57 -19.66
C GLY A 66 -1.63 10.71 -20.72
N GLN A 67 -2.56 9.81 -20.35
CA GLN A 67 -3.35 9.05 -21.32
C GLN A 67 -4.81 8.92 -20.89
N LYS A 68 -5.71 9.09 -21.86
CA LYS A 68 -7.09 8.59 -21.80
C LYS A 68 -7.06 7.12 -22.23
N THR A 69 -7.34 6.21 -21.33
CA THR A 69 -7.62 4.80 -21.66
C THR A 69 -9.08 4.51 -21.34
N ASP A 70 -9.79 3.84 -22.26
CA ASP A 70 -11.19 3.40 -22.12
C ASP A 70 -11.32 2.22 -21.13
N GLU A 71 -10.70 2.33 -19.95
CA GLU A 71 -10.60 1.25 -18.96
C GLU A 71 -11.68 1.37 -17.88
N SER A 72 -12.14 0.21 -17.37
CA SER A 72 -13.18 0.15 -16.33
C SER A 72 -12.66 0.63 -14.97
N SER A 73 -13.54 1.20 -14.14
CA SER A 73 -13.23 1.70 -12.79
C SER A 73 -12.44 0.73 -11.90
N LEU A 74 -12.77 -0.56 -11.96
CA LEU A 74 -12.05 -1.60 -11.20
C LEU A 74 -10.58 -1.74 -11.61
N GLN A 75 -10.24 -1.49 -12.87
CA GLN A 75 -8.86 -1.56 -13.36
C GLN A 75 -8.03 -0.39 -12.81
N TRP A 76 -8.64 0.80 -12.73
CA TRP A 76 -8.00 1.97 -12.15
C TRP A 76 -7.69 1.82 -10.66
N ILE A 77 -8.60 1.24 -9.87
CA ILE A 77 -8.36 0.99 -8.44
C ILE A 77 -7.13 0.10 -8.23
N LEU A 78 -6.96 -0.95 -9.06
CA LEU A 78 -5.81 -1.85 -9.02
C LEU A 78 -4.52 -1.12 -9.40
N VAL A 79 -4.57 -0.27 -10.44
CA VAL A 79 -3.45 0.56 -10.89
C VAL A 79 -3.05 1.57 -9.82
N HIS A 80 -4.02 2.22 -9.17
CA HIS A 80 -3.76 3.18 -8.09
C HIS A 80 -3.14 2.50 -6.87
N GLN A 81 -3.61 1.32 -6.46
CA GLN A 81 -2.98 0.60 -5.35
C GLN A 81 -1.54 0.17 -5.68
N ALA A 82 -1.29 -0.29 -6.92
CA ALA A 82 0.05 -0.62 -7.37
C ALA A 82 0.96 0.62 -7.43
N ALA A 83 0.44 1.75 -7.90
CA ALA A 83 1.13 3.03 -7.88
C ALA A 83 1.46 3.44 -6.44
N ASN A 84 0.49 3.44 -5.53
CA ASN A 84 0.68 3.77 -4.12
C ASN A 84 1.83 2.99 -3.47
N ILE A 85 1.95 1.69 -3.76
CA ILE A 85 3.12 0.89 -3.33
C ILE A 85 4.40 1.43 -3.95
N MET A 86 4.47 1.54 -5.28
CA MET A 86 5.70 1.98 -5.97
C MET A 86 6.16 3.37 -5.54
N GLU A 87 5.22 4.27 -5.27
CA GLU A 87 5.49 5.61 -4.74
C GLU A 87 6.03 5.55 -3.31
N ALA A 88 5.46 4.70 -2.45
CA ALA A 88 6.00 4.46 -1.12
C ALA A 88 7.44 3.92 -1.19
N LEU A 89 7.72 2.99 -2.10
CA LEU A 89 9.08 2.46 -2.29
C LEU A 89 10.04 3.56 -2.75
N GLU A 90 9.61 4.40 -3.70
CA GLU A 90 10.38 5.52 -4.23
C GLU A 90 10.77 6.51 -3.13
N PHE A 91 9.86 6.80 -2.21
CA PHE A 91 10.09 7.69 -1.07
C PHE A 91 10.80 7.01 0.13
N GLY A 92 11.28 5.77 -0.04
CA GLY A 92 12.10 5.10 0.97
C GLY A 92 11.31 4.47 2.11
N ALA A 93 10.11 3.95 1.82
CA ALA A 93 9.33 3.20 2.79
C ALA A 93 10.13 2.00 3.33
N THR A 94 10.10 1.80 4.65
CA THR A 94 10.78 0.68 5.32
C THR A 94 9.83 -0.46 5.66
N ALA A 95 8.54 -0.16 5.77
CA ALA A 95 7.49 -1.14 5.97
C ALA A 95 6.20 -0.70 5.25
N LEU A 96 5.44 -1.68 4.75
CA LEU A 96 4.10 -1.49 4.22
C LEU A 96 3.08 -2.04 5.22
N LEU A 97 2.06 -1.23 5.54
CA LEU A 97 0.94 -1.61 6.38
C LEU A 97 -0.28 -1.78 5.48
N ILE A 98 -0.88 -2.97 5.47
CA ILE A 98 -1.92 -3.33 4.50
C ILE A 98 -3.13 -3.89 5.24
N ASP A 99 -4.33 -3.42 4.92
CA ASP A 99 -5.58 -4.05 5.38
C ASP A 99 -6.35 -4.59 4.19
N GLU A 100 -6.59 -5.90 4.15
CA GLU A 100 -7.34 -6.59 3.10
C GLU A 100 -8.70 -5.92 2.85
N ASP A 101 -9.38 -5.44 3.90
CA ASP A 101 -10.70 -4.81 3.80
C ASP A 101 -10.67 -3.47 3.04
N THR A 102 -9.49 -2.87 2.90
CA THR A 102 -9.28 -1.59 2.18
C THR A 102 -8.47 -1.77 0.89
N CYS A 103 -8.23 -3.02 0.46
CA CYS A 103 -7.46 -3.34 -0.73
C CYS A 103 -8.34 -3.88 -1.85
N ALA A 104 -7.85 -3.74 -3.08
CA ALA A 104 -8.49 -4.35 -4.22
C ALA A 104 -8.17 -5.85 -4.28
N THR A 105 -9.18 -6.70 -4.12
CA THR A 105 -9.03 -8.16 -3.99
C THR A 105 -8.24 -8.79 -5.15
N ASN A 106 -8.51 -8.35 -6.38
CA ASN A 106 -7.84 -8.85 -7.59
C ASN A 106 -6.34 -8.48 -7.64
N PHE A 107 -5.91 -7.44 -6.91
CA PHE A 107 -4.50 -7.10 -6.77
C PHE A 107 -3.84 -7.95 -5.68
N MET A 108 -4.57 -8.30 -4.62
CA MET A 108 -3.99 -9.01 -3.47
C MET A 108 -3.66 -10.47 -3.80
N ILE A 109 -4.62 -11.20 -4.36
CA ILE A 109 -4.53 -12.65 -4.56
C ILE A 109 -5.07 -13.05 -5.92
N ARG A 110 -4.79 -14.30 -6.30
CA ARG A 110 -5.48 -14.97 -7.40
C ARG A 110 -5.64 -16.45 -7.06
N ASP A 111 -6.88 -16.86 -6.79
CA ASP A 111 -7.15 -18.25 -6.41
C ASP A 111 -6.69 -19.22 -7.51
N SER A 112 -6.17 -20.35 -7.04
CA SER A 112 -5.74 -21.52 -7.81
C SER A 112 -6.72 -21.93 -8.92
N ARG A 113 -8.03 -21.92 -8.66
CA ARG A 113 -9.04 -22.30 -9.66
C ARG A 113 -9.13 -21.30 -10.80
N MET A 114 -9.01 -20.01 -10.51
CA MET A 114 -9.02 -18.95 -11.51
C MET A 114 -7.75 -18.97 -12.37
N GLN A 115 -6.61 -19.38 -11.79
CA GLN A 115 -5.38 -19.63 -12.55
C GLN A 115 -5.53 -20.82 -13.50
N ALA A 116 -6.20 -21.89 -13.07
CA ALA A 116 -6.44 -23.07 -13.91
C ALA A 116 -7.39 -22.78 -15.08
N LEU A 117 -8.36 -21.86 -14.90
CA LEU A 117 -9.35 -21.52 -15.91
C LEU A 117 -8.87 -20.47 -16.92
N VAL A 118 -8.20 -19.41 -16.45
CA VAL A 118 -7.81 -18.26 -17.29
C VAL A 118 -6.30 -18.26 -17.51
N ALA A 119 -5.90 -18.45 -18.76
CA ALA A 119 -4.49 -18.44 -19.16
C ALA A 119 -3.78 -17.14 -18.72
N LYS A 120 -2.50 -17.24 -18.35
CA LYS A 120 -1.71 -16.12 -17.82
C LYS A 120 -1.67 -14.94 -18.78
N GLU A 121 -1.59 -15.21 -20.07
CA GLU A 121 -1.47 -14.22 -21.14
C GLU A 121 -2.72 -13.33 -21.27
N LYS A 122 -3.83 -13.75 -20.67
CA LYS A 122 -5.10 -13.01 -20.66
C LYS A 122 -5.35 -12.24 -19.36
N GLU A 123 -4.47 -12.36 -18.37
CA GLU A 123 -4.55 -11.65 -17.10
C GLU A 123 -3.28 -10.82 -16.89
N PRO A 124 -3.30 -9.51 -17.20
CA PRO A 124 -2.10 -8.68 -17.20
C PRO A 124 -1.59 -8.36 -15.78
N ILE A 125 -2.40 -8.60 -14.75
CA ILE A 125 -2.10 -8.19 -13.38
C ILE A 125 -1.31 -9.30 -12.68
N THR A 126 -0.17 -8.93 -12.08
CA THR A 126 0.57 -9.81 -11.17
C THR A 126 0.15 -9.51 -9.73
N PRO A 127 -0.50 -10.44 -9.02
CA PRO A 127 -0.92 -10.22 -7.64
C PRO A 127 0.24 -9.89 -6.68
N PHE A 128 -0.06 -9.09 -5.66
CA PHE A 128 0.84 -8.70 -4.58
C PHE A 128 1.44 -9.90 -3.86
N LEU A 129 0.67 -10.98 -3.70
CA LEU A 129 1.13 -12.26 -3.17
C LEU A 129 2.44 -12.77 -3.83
N PHE A 130 2.61 -12.57 -5.14
CA PHE A 130 3.82 -13.00 -5.86
C PHE A 130 4.99 -12.01 -5.74
N ARG A 131 4.75 -10.80 -5.23
CA ARG A 131 5.75 -9.73 -5.10
C ARG A 131 6.20 -9.52 -3.66
N VAL A 132 5.35 -9.81 -2.67
CA VAL A 132 5.59 -9.47 -1.25
C VAL A 132 6.87 -10.11 -0.69
N LYS A 133 7.22 -11.34 -1.07
CA LYS A 133 8.47 -11.96 -0.58
C LYS A 133 9.70 -11.21 -1.03
N ARG A 134 9.70 -10.67 -2.26
CA ARG A 134 10.83 -9.93 -2.83
C ARG A 134 10.96 -8.53 -2.28
N LEU A 135 9.85 -7.87 -1.97
CA LEU A 135 9.89 -6.60 -1.25
C LEU A 135 10.78 -6.73 -0.01
N TYR A 136 10.65 -7.85 0.71
CA TYR A 136 11.50 -8.12 1.85
C TYR A 136 12.91 -8.61 1.45
N THR A 137 13.05 -9.64 0.62
CA THR A 137 14.35 -10.27 0.37
C THR A 137 15.29 -9.46 -0.52
N GLU A 138 14.77 -8.62 -1.43
CA GLU A 138 15.58 -7.80 -2.35
C GLU A 138 15.66 -6.34 -1.90
N LEU A 139 14.56 -5.77 -1.38
CA LEU A 139 14.52 -4.36 -1.00
C LEU A 139 14.62 -4.12 0.52
N GLY A 140 14.53 -5.18 1.34
CA GLY A 140 14.59 -5.06 2.80
C GLY A 140 13.32 -4.48 3.43
N ILE A 141 12.22 -4.39 2.67
CA ILE A 141 10.98 -3.72 3.07
C ILE A 141 10.05 -4.75 3.72
N SER A 142 9.68 -4.49 4.97
CA SER A 142 8.79 -5.38 5.73
C SER A 142 7.33 -5.15 5.37
N THR A 143 6.47 -6.13 5.63
CA THR A 143 5.03 -6.00 5.41
C THR A 143 4.28 -6.48 6.63
N VAL A 144 3.37 -5.65 7.16
CA VAL A 144 2.38 -6.06 8.17
C VAL A 144 1.01 -6.00 7.52
N MET A 145 0.30 -7.11 7.50
CA MET A 145 -0.93 -7.23 6.73
C MET A 145 -2.05 -7.87 7.54
N VAL A 146 -3.19 -7.18 7.63
CA VAL A 146 -4.44 -7.75 8.14
C VAL A 146 -5.09 -8.56 7.03
N ILE A 147 -5.44 -9.81 7.34
CA ILE A 147 -6.10 -10.73 6.42
C ILE A 147 -7.25 -11.43 7.14
N GLY A 148 -8.40 -11.53 6.48
CA GLY A 148 -9.55 -12.32 6.89
C GLY A 148 -10.05 -13.30 5.83
N GLY A 149 -9.74 -13.08 4.54
CA GLY A 149 -10.36 -13.78 3.42
C GLY A 149 -9.52 -14.87 2.73
N SER A 150 -8.18 -14.82 2.82
CA SER A 150 -7.31 -15.75 2.09
C SER A 150 -6.15 -16.33 2.92
N GLY A 151 -5.98 -17.65 2.83
CA GLY A 151 -4.84 -18.37 3.42
C GLY A 151 -3.58 -18.37 2.56
N ASP A 152 -3.61 -17.84 1.33
CA ASP A 152 -2.51 -17.99 0.36
C ASP A 152 -1.22 -17.31 0.83
N PHE A 153 -1.34 -16.26 1.65
CA PHE A 153 -0.19 -15.55 2.21
C PHE A 153 0.55 -16.33 3.30
N PHE A 154 0.00 -17.43 3.84
CA PHE A 154 0.70 -18.25 4.83
C PHE A 154 2.03 -18.79 4.30
N GLU A 155 2.15 -19.02 2.98
CA GLU A 155 3.36 -19.55 2.35
C GLU A 155 4.53 -18.57 2.49
N VAL A 156 4.27 -17.28 2.30
CA VAL A 156 5.29 -16.22 2.30
C VAL A 156 5.52 -15.59 3.68
N ALA A 157 4.55 -15.72 4.60
CA ALA A 157 4.60 -15.15 5.93
C ALA A 157 5.75 -15.70 6.79
N ASP A 158 6.43 -14.80 7.49
CA ASP A 158 7.45 -15.13 8.49
C ASP A 158 6.81 -15.26 9.88
N VAL A 159 5.79 -14.44 10.18
CA VAL A 159 4.99 -14.49 11.42
C VAL A 159 3.50 -14.43 11.10
N VAL A 160 2.70 -15.22 11.82
CA VAL A 160 1.24 -15.16 11.78
C VAL A 160 0.71 -14.97 13.20
N LEU A 161 0.02 -13.85 13.41
CA LEU A 161 -0.63 -13.47 14.66
C LEU A 161 -2.15 -13.60 14.48
N GLN A 162 -2.77 -14.50 15.24
CA GLN A 162 -4.22 -14.60 15.31
C GLN A 162 -4.75 -13.70 16.42
N PHE A 163 -5.71 -12.85 16.09
CA PHE A 163 -6.50 -12.12 17.06
C PHE A 163 -7.80 -12.87 17.34
N ASP A 164 -8.01 -13.22 18.60
CA ASP A 164 -9.28 -13.73 19.12
C ASP A 164 -9.61 -12.98 20.42
N LYS A 165 -10.88 -12.56 20.56
CA LYS A 165 -11.37 -11.68 21.64
C LYS A 165 -10.39 -10.58 22.06
N TYR A 166 -9.80 -9.87 21.09
CA TYR A 166 -8.84 -8.77 21.31
C TYR A 166 -7.49 -9.19 21.93
N GLU A 167 -7.19 -10.49 21.95
CA GLU A 167 -5.91 -11.06 22.37
C GLU A 167 -5.14 -11.61 21.16
N ALA A 168 -3.83 -11.39 21.15
CA ALA A 168 -2.95 -11.80 20.05
C ALA A 168 -2.20 -13.11 20.37
N PHE A 169 -2.32 -14.09 19.49
CA PHE A 169 -1.69 -15.41 19.60
C PHE A 169 -0.74 -15.65 18.43
N ASN A 170 0.49 -16.09 18.68
CA ASN A 170 1.39 -16.50 17.61
C ASN A 170 1.01 -17.90 17.10
N VAL A 171 0.42 -17.97 15.92
CA VAL A 171 -0.06 -19.20 15.27
C VAL A 171 0.79 -19.58 14.06
N THR A 172 2.03 -19.06 13.96
CA THR A 172 2.92 -19.27 12.81
C THR A 172 3.12 -20.76 12.50
N LYS A 173 3.33 -21.60 13.53
CA LYS A 173 3.52 -23.05 13.33
C LYS A 173 2.27 -23.71 12.74
N GLN A 174 1.10 -23.39 13.29
CA GLN A 174 -0.19 -23.92 12.82
C GLN A 174 -0.45 -23.49 11.36
N ALA A 175 -0.16 -22.23 11.03
CA ALA A 175 -0.29 -21.74 9.66
C ALA A 175 0.61 -22.52 8.67
N LYS A 176 1.86 -22.83 9.05
CA LYS A 176 2.76 -23.64 8.23
C LYS A 176 2.30 -25.10 8.12
N GLU A 177 1.78 -25.69 9.20
CA GLU A 177 1.20 -27.05 9.19
C GLU A 177 0.02 -27.16 8.22
N ILE A 178 -0.87 -26.16 8.19
CA ILE A 178 -2.00 -26.10 7.25
C ILE A 178 -1.49 -26.17 5.80
N ILE A 179 -0.47 -25.39 5.44
CA ILE A 179 0.10 -25.42 4.08
C ILE A 179 0.57 -26.82 3.70
N HIS A 180 1.29 -27.50 4.60
CA HIS A 180 1.77 -28.86 4.35
C HIS A 180 0.62 -29.87 4.16
N GLN A 181 -0.46 -29.75 4.93
CA GLN A 181 -1.64 -30.62 4.79
C GLN A 181 -2.34 -30.41 3.44
N PHE A 182 -2.52 -29.17 3.00
CA PHE A 182 -3.16 -28.87 1.72
C PHE A 182 -2.27 -29.28 0.53
N ALA A 183 -0.95 -29.06 0.60
CA ALA A 183 -0.02 -29.50 -0.44
C ALA A 183 -0.05 -31.03 -0.66
N ASN A 184 -0.18 -31.81 0.42
CA ASN A 184 -0.24 -33.27 0.35
C ASN A 184 -1.58 -33.79 -0.21
N ASN A 185 -2.68 -33.03 -0.05
CA ASN A 185 -4.01 -33.40 -0.54
C ASN A 185 -4.28 -32.93 -1.98
N SER A 186 -3.55 -31.91 -2.46
CA SER A 186 -3.69 -31.33 -3.79
C SER A 186 -2.79 -31.99 -4.85
N ALA A 187 -2.56 -33.31 -4.77
CA ALA A 187 -1.81 -34.11 -5.76
C ALA A 187 -2.55 -34.24 -7.12
N GLY A 188 -2.97 -33.11 -7.68
CA GLY A 188 -3.61 -32.94 -8.98
C GLY A 188 -2.65 -32.29 -9.98
N THR A 189 -2.78 -32.70 -11.24
CA THR A 189 -1.86 -32.56 -12.39
C THR A 189 -1.63 -31.16 -12.97
N PHE A 190 -2.00 -30.08 -12.28
CA PHE A 190 -1.85 -28.72 -12.80
C PHE A 190 -0.66 -28.01 -12.15
N GLN A 191 0.27 -27.49 -12.97
CA GLN A 191 1.33 -26.58 -12.53
C GLN A 191 0.71 -25.23 -12.17
N LEU A 192 0.13 -25.13 -10.97
CA LEU A 192 -0.40 -23.88 -10.43
C LEU A 192 0.76 -22.95 -10.04
N GLN A 193 0.56 -21.64 -10.18
CA GLN A 193 1.55 -20.67 -9.73
C GLN A 193 1.48 -20.58 -8.21
N THR A 194 2.57 -20.95 -7.54
CA THR A 194 2.72 -20.69 -6.11
C THR A 194 3.45 -19.36 -5.92
N PRO A 195 3.21 -18.65 -4.81
CA PRO A 195 4.03 -17.52 -4.38
C PRO A 195 5.53 -17.78 -4.54
N LEU A 196 5.97 -18.99 -4.17
CA LEU A 196 7.38 -19.41 -4.29
C LEU A 196 7.81 -19.74 -5.72
N SER A 197 6.92 -20.14 -6.63
CA SER A 197 7.31 -20.39 -8.03
C SER A 197 7.66 -19.10 -8.78
N HIS A 198 7.14 -17.95 -8.32
CA HIS A 198 7.54 -16.62 -8.79
C HIS A 198 8.81 -16.09 -8.10
N ALA A 199 9.49 -16.89 -7.28
CA ALA A 199 10.75 -16.53 -6.61
C ALA A 199 11.97 -16.42 -7.55
N ASN A 200 11.83 -16.64 -8.87
CA ASN A 200 12.88 -16.33 -9.87
C ASN A 200 12.69 -15.06 -10.76
N VAL A 201 11.50 -14.44 -10.83
CA VAL A 201 11.25 -13.12 -11.48
C VAL A 201 11.62 -11.89 -10.61
N PRO A 202 12.77 -11.19 -10.81
CA PRO A 202 13.23 -10.05 -9.97
C PRO A 202 12.13 -9.02 -9.66
N PHE A 203 12.23 -8.33 -8.51
CA PHE A 203 11.28 -7.27 -8.18
C PHE A 203 11.31 -6.17 -9.26
N GLY A 204 12.50 -5.81 -9.70
CA GLY A 204 12.74 -4.76 -10.69
C GLY A 204 13.26 -3.47 -10.05
N ALA A 205 13.59 -2.49 -10.88
CA ALA A 205 14.06 -1.20 -10.41
C ALA A 205 12.89 -0.29 -10.01
N VAL A 206 13.00 0.36 -8.84
CA VAL A 206 12.12 1.47 -8.46
C VAL A 206 12.54 2.68 -9.27
N ARG A 207 11.66 3.15 -10.16
CA ARG A 207 11.95 4.30 -11.01
C ARG A 207 11.66 5.59 -10.25
N GLN A 208 12.49 6.60 -10.50
CA GLN A 208 12.27 7.95 -9.99
C GLN A 208 11.29 8.68 -10.92
N ARG A 209 10.26 9.28 -10.36
CA ARG A 209 9.29 10.13 -11.04
C ARG A 209 9.85 11.53 -11.21
N ALA A 210 9.42 12.16 -12.28
CA ALA A 210 9.68 13.57 -12.53
C ALA A 210 8.35 14.33 -12.51
N VAL A 211 8.38 15.53 -11.95
CA VAL A 211 7.24 16.44 -11.98
C VAL A 211 7.01 16.89 -13.41
N VAL A 212 5.78 16.70 -13.91
CA VAL A 212 5.39 17.15 -15.26
C VAL A 212 5.44 18.67 -15.33
N GLU A 213 5.94 19.22 -16.45
CA GLU A 213 5.97 20.67 -16.64
C GLU A 213 4.54 21.24 -16.52
N HIS A 214 4.41 22.37 -15.81
CA HIS A 214 3.15 23.10 -15.59
C HIS A 214 2.15 22.49 -14.61
N CYS A 215 2.35 21.28 -14.06
CA CYS A 215 1.36 20.66 -13.17
C CYS A 215 1.24 21.34 -11.79
N LEU A 216 2.26 22.07 -11.35
CA LEU A 216 2.28 22.73 -10.02
C LEU A 216 1.88 24.21 -10.04
N ARG A 217 1.19 24.70 -11.07
CA ARG A 217 0.77 26.11 -11.18
C ARG A 217 -0.62 26.34 -10.56
N PRO A 218 -0.72 26.95 -9.37
CA PRO A 218 -2.02 27.25 -8.79
C PRO A 218 -2.62 28.45 -9.53
N ASN A 219 -3.66 28.23 -10.33
CA ASN A 219 -4.46 29.32 -10.85
C ASN A 219 -5.49 29.74 -9.78
N GLY A 220 -5.06 30.55 -8.80
CA GLY A 220 -5.93 31.07 -7.74
C GLY A 220 -5.41 30.81 -6.33
N LYS A 221 -6.33 30.76 -5.36
CA LYS A 221 -5.99 30.62 -3.93
C LYS A 221 -5.69 29.17 -3.59
N VAL A 222 -4.75 28.97 -2.67
CA VAL A 222 -4.51 27.66 -2.05
C VAL A 222 -5.18 27.64 -0.67
N LYS A 223 -6.00 26.62 -0.41
CA LYS A 223 -6.71 26.43 0.86
C LYS A 223 -6.65 24.97 1.28
N VAL A 224 -6.56 24.73 2.57
CA VAL A 224 -6.52 23.38 3.15
C VAL A 224 -7.87 23.02 3.76
N GLY A 225 -8.41 21.88 3.38
CA GLY A 225 -9.66 21.29 3.87
C GLY A 225 -9.41 20.22 4.94
N GLY A 226 -8.73 20.58 6.04
CA GLY A 226 -8.38 19.64 7.10
C GLY A 226 -7.27 18.66 6.68
N THR A 227 -7.45 17.38 6.95
CA THR A 227 -6.52 16.28 6.58
C THR A 227 -6.87 15.60 5.26
N ARG A 228 -7.93 16.07 4.58
CA ARG A 228 -8.52 15.34 3.44
C ARG A 228 -8.25 15.99 2.10
N SER A 229 -8.08 17.31 2.02
CA SER A 229 -7.92 17.97 0.72
C SER A 229 -7.12 19.26 0.75
N ILE A 230 -6.53 19.59 -0.40
CA ILE A 230 -5.90 20.88 -0.69
C ILE A 230 -6.56 21.44 -1.93
N SER A 231 -7.33 22.52 -1.78
CA SER A 231 -7.76 23.34 -2.92
C SER A 231 -6.54 24.10 -3.44
N TYR A 232 -6.20 23.90 -4.71
CA TYR A 232 -5.00 24.42 -5.35
C TYR A 232 -5.37 25.19 -6.63
N GLY A 233 -5.83 26.43 -6.46
CA GLY A 233 -6.35 27.23 -7.56
C GLY A 233 -7.72 26.73 -8.01
N THR A 234 -7.81 26.27 -9.26
CA THR A 234 -9.03 25.68 -9.85
C THR A 234 -9.14 24.18 -9.60
N SER A 235 -8.07 23.54 -9.15
CA SER A 235 -8.00 22.10 -8.93
C SER A 235 -8.09 21.76 -7.44
N THR A 236 -8.47 20.52 -7.14
CA THR A 236 -8.44 19.97 -5.78
C THR A 236 -7.47 18.79 -5.78
N ILE A 237 -6.52 18.79 -4.85
CA ILE A 237 -5.69 17.64 -4.55
C ILE A 237 -6.37 16.90 -3.40
N ASP A 238 -6.91 15.72 -3.69
CA ASP A 238 -7.41 14.83 -2.65
C ASP A 238 -6.23 14.15 -1.96
N VAL A 239 -6.21 14.18 -0.64
CA VAL A 239 -5.24 13.49 0.21
C VAL A 239 -5.94 12.58 1.23
N SER A 240 -7.22 12.30 1.01
CA SER A 240 -8.03 11.43 1.87
C SER A 240 -7.51 10.00 1.93
N GLY A 241 -6.83 9.53 0.88
CA GLY A 241 -6.12 8.24 0.85
C GLY A 241 -4.83 8.22 1.69
N VAL A 242 -4.29 9.37 2.10
CA VAL A 242 -3.08 9.48 2.93
C VAL A 242 -3.49 9.45 4.41
N GLU A 243 -3.96 8.30 4.87
CA GLU A 243 -4.57 8.13 6.21
C GLU A 243 -3.61 8.38 7.39
N GLN A 244 -2.30 8.51 7.13
CA GLN A 244 -1.30 8.88 8.13
C GLN A 244 -1.16 10.40 8.34
N LEU A 245 -1.92 11.23 7.60
CA LEU A 245 -2.08 12.66 7.90
C LEU A 245 -3.11 12.85 9.01
N ILE A 246 -2.61 13.10 10.21
CA ILE A 246 -3.43 13.19 11.43
C ILE A 246 -3.78 14.63 11.81
N GLU A 247 -3.06 15.63 11.28
CA GLU A 247 -3.33 17.04 11.56
C GLU A 247 -3.40 17.90 10.29
N ALA A 248 -4.32 18.87 10.30
CA ALA A 248 -4.42 19.87 9.24
C ALA A 248 -3.14 20.74 9.10
N SER A 249 -2.31 20.81 10.14
CA SER A 249 -0.99 21.47 10.10
C SER A 249 -0.04 20.78 9.12
N GLN A 250 -0.07 19.46 9.04
CA GLN A 250 0.73 18.65 8.12
C GLN A 250 0.29 18.87 6.68
N THR A 251 -1.01 18.85 6.42
CA THR A 251 -1.58 19.14 5.11
C THR A 251 -1.27 20.58 4.67
N ARG A 252 -1.27 21.56 5.59
CA ARG A 252 -0.78 22.92 5.32
C ARG A 252 0.71 22.96 4.96
N ALA A 253 1.54 22.21 5.68
CA ALA A 253 2.97 22.13 5.36
C ALA A 253 3.20 21.56 3.95
N ILE A 254 2.48 20.49 3.59
CA ILE A 254 2.50 19.90 2.24
C ILE A 254 2.10 20.95 1.19
N ALA A 255 1.00 21.67 1.40
CA ALA A 255 0.56 22.72 0.49
C ALA A 255 1.64 23.82 0.31
N CYS A 256 2.30 24.23 1.40
CA CYS A 256 3.41 25.17 1.34
C CYS A 256 4.62 24.62 0.56
N PHE A 257 4.97 23.35 0.75
CA PHE A 257 6.06 22.71 -0.01
C PHE A 257 5.76 22.67 -1.50
N ILE A 258 4.55 22.30 -1.88
CA ILE A 258 4.11 22.29 -3.28
C ILE A 258 4.24 23.70 -3.89
N GLN A 259 3.77 24.74 -3.19
CA GLN A 259 3.90 26.12 -3.66
C GLN A 259 5.36 26.57 -3.77
N GLN A 260 6.23 26.16 -2.84
CA GLN A 260 7.64 26.52 -2.88
C GLN A 260 8.38 25.80 -4.02
N LEU A 261 8.05 24.53 -4.27
CA LEU A 261 8.56 23.77 -5.42
C LEU A 261 8.17 24.44 -6.74
N ALA A 262 6.91 24.86 -6.87
CA ALA A 262 6.43 25.59 -8.05
C ALA A 262 7.23 26.90 -8.29
N LYS A 263 7.42 27.71 -7.24
CA LYS A 263 8.21 28.95 -7.32
C LYS A 263 9.66 28.69 -7.71
N ASN A 264 10.29 27.68 -7.11
CA ASN A 264 11.67 27.32 -7.41
C ASN A 264 11.82 26.86 -8.86
N TYR A 265 10.88 26.05 -9.36
CA TYR A 265 10.87 25.59 -10.74
C TYR A 265 10.73 26.76 -11.73
N GLU A 266 9.83 27.70 -11.45
CA GLU A 266 9.66 28.90 -12.28
C GLU A 266 10.91 29.79 -12.25
N ARG A 267 11.54 29.96 -11.09
CA ARG A 267 12.80 30.71 -10.97
C ARG A 267 13.92 30.06 -11.82
N LEU A 268 14.16 28.76 -11.64
CA LEU A 268 15.18 28.02 -12.39
C LEU A 268 14.95 28.07 -13.90
N ARG A 269 13.68 28.01 -14.33
CA ARG A 269 13.31 28.15 -15.74
C ARG A 269 13.64 29.54 -16.31
N MET A 270 13.42 30.59 -15.53
CA MET A 270 13.74 31.97 -15.95
C MET A 270 15.25 32.20 -15.99
N GLU A 271 16.00 31.61 -15.04
CA GLU A 271 17.47 31.67 -14.98
C GLU A 271 18.14 30.85 -16.09
N GLY A 272 17.61 29.67 -16.43
CA GLY A 272 18.11 28.80 -17.51
C GLY A 272 17.69 29.21 -18.93
N LYS A 273 17.03 30.35 -19.09
CA LYS A 273 16.68 30.98 -20.39
C LYS A 273 17.62 32.15 -20.75
N GLN A 274 18.77 32.28 -20.07
CA GLN A 274 19.90 33.12 -20.51
C GLN A 274 20.91 32.31 -21.32
#